data_AF-A0A5C8RZW8-F1
#
_entry.id   AF-A0A5C8RZW8-F1
#
_cell.length_a   1.000
_cell.length_b   1.000
_cell.length_c   1.000
_cell.angle_alpha   90.00
_cell.angle_beta   90.00
_cell.angle_gamma   90.00
#
_symmetry.space_group_name_H-M   'P 1'
#
loop_
_entity.id
_entity.type
_entity.pdbx_description
1 polymer ?
#
loop_
_entity_poly.entity_id
_entity_poly.type
_entity_poly.pdbx_seq_one_letter_code
_entity_poly.pdbx_strand_id
1 'polypeptide(L)'
;MNAVFPTPQSETSERLLSPEELEAALRDIGARRYHNLHPFHRLLHDGKLSKDQVRAWALNRYYYQAMIPVKDAAVLARMTDASLRRVWRQRIVDHDGDAPGDGGIERWLKLAEGVGFRRDYVESTDGILSATKFSVEAYVHFVSERSLLEAIASSLTEMFSPNIISERVSGMLKNYDFITKETLAYFEKRMTQAPRDADFALDYVKRHATTPALQRQAMAALTFKCNVLWTQLDALYFAYVAPGMIPPDAWTPGAGLVAETQTQAPGTGRLTAADVPRLPRGVRMRFDQTRDKHVLLAPERTFDLDDNAVAVLNLVDGQTSVAAIADRLGQTYAADPRVIEVDVLAMLNDLAAKRVLER
;
A
#
# COMPACT_ATOMS: atom_id res chain seq x y z
N MET A 1 9.52 -25.15 -54.67
CA MET A 1 10.39 -24.26 -53.88
C MET A 1 10.10 -24.54 -52.42
N ASN A 2 10.96 -25.31 -51.75
CA ASN A 2 10.80 -25.58 -50.32
C ASN A 2 11.49 -24.44 -49.57
N ALA A 3 10.71 -23.52 -49.01
CA ALA A 3 11.25 -22.50 -48.12
C ALA A 3 11.73 -23.20 -46.84
N VAL A 4 13.05 -23.21 -46.63
CA VAL A 4 13.65 -23.65 -45.37
C VAL A 4 13.32 -22.60 -44.32
N PHE A 5 12.49 -22.95 -43.35
CA PHE A 5 12.26 -22.12 -42.17
C PHE A 5 13.57 -22.07 -41.36
N PRO A 6 14.11 -20.88 -41.04
CA PRO A 6 15.30 -20.79 -40.20
C PRO A 6 14.98 -21.31 -38.80
N THR A 7 15.68 -22.37 -38.37
CA THR A 7 15.69 -22.84 -36.98
C THR A 7 16.24 -21.71 -36.10
N PRO A 8 15.63 -21.39 -34.94
CA PRO A 8 16.17 -20.38 -34.04
C PRO A 8 17.58 -20.78 -33.61
N GLN A 9 18.56 -19.88 -33.79
CA GLN A 9 19.95 -20.12 -33.38
C GLN A 9 20.02 -20.35 -31.86
N SER A 10 20.40 -21.57 -31.45
CA SER A 10 20.50 -21.98 -30.05
C SER A 10 21.88 -21.77 -29.41
N GLU A 11 22.83 -21.17 -30.13
CA GLU A 11 24.25 -21.16 -29.69
C GLU A 11 24.50 -20.29 -28.45
N THR A 12 23.73 -19.22 -28.23
CA THR A 12 23.84 -18.39 -27.01
C THR A 12 23.20 -19.04 -25.77
N SER A 13 22.35 -20.05 -25.94
CA SER A 13 21.64 -20.71 -24.84
C SER A 13 22.48 -21.75 -24.10
N GLU A 14 23.63 -22.16 -24.64
CA GLU A 14 24.44 -23.26 -24.10
C GLU A 14 25.73 -22.82 -23.40
N ARG A 15 26.06 -21.52 -23.43
CA ARG A 15 27.26 -21.00 -22.79
C ARG A 15 27.08 -20.85 -21.28
N LEU A 16 28.08 -21.25 -20.50
CA LEU A 16 28.15 -20.96 -19.08
C LEU A 16 28.47 -19.48 -18.89
N LEU A 17 27.61 -18.75 -18.19
CA LEU A 17 27.81 -17.35 -17.84
C LEU A 17 28.83 -17.22 -16.72
N SER A 18 29.64 -16.16 -16.73
CA SER A 18 30.44 -15.77 -15.56
C SER A 18 29.52 -15.41 -14.38
N PRO A 19 30.03 -15.38 -13.13
CA PRO A 19 29.24 -14.93 -11.98
C PRO A 19 28.62 -13.53 -12.17
N GLU A 20 29.33 -12.61 -12.81
CA GLU A 20 28.88 -11.25 -13.11
C GLU A 20 27.80 -11.24 -14.19
N GLU A 21 27.98 -12.02 -15.26
CA GLU A 21 26.99 -12.17 -16.33
C GLU A 21 25.69 -12.83 -15.80
N LEU A 22 25.81 -13.82 -14.91
CA LEU A 22 24.66 -14.45 -14.26
C LEU A 22 23.91 -13.47 -13.36
N GLU A 23 24.61 -12.66 -12.56
CA GLU A 23 23.97 -11.61 -11.77
C GLU A 23 23.25 -10.60 -12.66
N ALA A 24 23.89 -10.14 -13.75
CA ALA A 24 23.27 -9.22 -14.69
C ALA A 24 21.98 -9.81 -15.30
N ALA A 25 22.02 -11.10 -15.68
CA ALA A 25 20.84 -11.80 -16.20
C ALA A 25 19.72 -11.93 -15.15
N LEU A 26 20.05 -12.23 -13.89
CA LEU A 26 19.08 -12.29 -12.79
C LEU A 26 18.46 -10.90 -12.52
N ARG A 27 19.26 -9.82 -12.60
CA ARG A 27 18.77 -8.44 -12.45
C ARG A 27 17.88 -8.00 -13.61
N ASP A 28 18.17 -8.41 -14.84
CA ASP A 28 17.32 -8.13 -16.01
C ASP A 28 15.92 -8.75 -15.87
N ILE A 29 15.80 -9.94 -15.27
CA ILE A 29 14.48 -10.53 -14.94
C ILE A 29 13.69 -9.59 -14.02
N GLY A 30 14.33 -9.03 -12.99
CA GLY A 30 13.70 -8.05 -12.10
C GLY A 30 13.27 -6.79 -12.85
N ALA A 31 14.16 -6.23 -13.68
CA ALA A 31 13.90 -5.03 -14.46
C ALA A 31 12.71 -5.18 -15.43
N ARG A 32 12.39 -6.40 -15.87
CA ARG A 32 11.29 -6.68 -16.81
C ARG A 32 10.02 -7.21 -16.16
N ARG A 33 10.14 -7.91 -15.02
CA ARG A 33 9.03 -8.73 -14.47
C ARG A 33 8.75 -8.49 -13.00
N TYR A 34 9.51 -7.65 -12.32
CA TYR A 34 9.22 -7.39 -10.92
C TYR A 34 7.95 -6.54 -10.77
N HIS A 35 7.24 -6.75 -9.67
CA HIS A 35 5.85 -6.33 -9.56
C HIS A 35 5.63 -4.82 -9.38
N ASN A 36 6.69 -4.00 -9.25
CA ASN A 36 6.56 -2.54 -9.34
C ASN A 36 6.02 -2.10 -10.70
N LEU A 37 6.27 -2.88 -11.74
CA LEU A 37 5.83 -2.58 -13.10
C LEU A 37 4.33 -2.82 -13.28
N HIS A 38 3.69 -3.56 -12.38
CA HIS A 38 2.29 -3.94 -12.49
C HIS A 38 1.36 -2.71 -12.34
N PRO A 39 0.29 -2.58 -13.15
CA PRO A 39 -0.65 -1.46 -13.07
C PRO A 39 -1.23 -1.22 -11.67
N PHE A 40 -1.66 -2.27 -10.98
CA PHE A 40 -2.11 -2.18 -9.57
C PHE A 40 -1.06 -1.52 -8.66
N HIS A 41 0.21 -1.88 -8.80
CA HIS A 41 1.28 -1.29 -7.97
C HIS A 41 1.48 0.20 -8.29
N ARG A 42 1.40 0.58 -9.57
CA ARG A 42 1.47 1.99 -9.97
C ARG A 42 0.31 2.79 -9.40
N LEU A 43 -0.92 2.27 -9.45
CA LEU A 43 -2.08 2.92 -8.82
C LEU A 43 -1.88 3.09 -7.31
N LEU A 44 -1.38 2.05 -6.63
CA LEU A 44 -1.08 2.10 -5.20
C LEU A 44 -0.08 3.22 -4.91
N HIS A 45 1.04 3.24 -5.63
CA HIS A 45 2.12 4.22 -5.46
C HIS A 45 1.64 5.66 -5.74
N ASP A 46 0.92 5.86 -6.84
CA ASP A 46 0.47 7.17 -7.30
C ASP A 46 -0.69 7.76 -6.48
N GLY A 47 -1.17 7.06 -5.46
CA GLY A 47 -2.29 7.55 -4.65
C GLY A 47 -3.66 7.40 -5.29
N LYS A 48 -3.77 6.54 -6.31
CA LYS A 48 -4.97 6.43 -7.16
C LYS A 48 -5.90 5.29 -6.77
N LEU A 49 -5.54 4.52 -5.75
CA LEU A 49 -6.43 3.48 -5.22
C LEU A 49 -7.44 4.09 -4.22
N SER A 50 -8.64 3.55 -4.19
CA SER A 50 -9.59 3.83 -3.11
C SER A 50 -9.14 3.17 -1.81
N LYS A 51 -9.69 3.61 -0.67
CA LYS A 51 -9.45 2.98 0.63
C LYS A 51 -9.77 1.47 0.60
N ASP A 52 -10.83 1.07 -0.07
CA ASP A 52 -11.21 -0.35 -0.18
C ASP A 52 -10.26 -1.15 -1.08
N GLN A 53 -9.70 -0.55 -2.12
CA GLN A 53 -8.64 -1.19 -2.92
C GLN A 53 -7.35 -1.36 -2.10
N VAL A 54 -6.99 -0.39 -1.26
CA VAL A 54 -5.85 -0.51 -0.33
C VAL A 54 -6.14 -1.57 0.75
N ARG A 55 -7.36 -1.64 1.28
CA ARG A 55 -7.81 -2.69 2.21
C ARG A 55 -7.68 -4.08 1.61
N ALA A 56 -8.21 -4.29 0.41
CA ALA A 56 -8.10 -5.57 -0.29
C ALA A 56 -6.64 -5.99 -0.50
N TRP A 57 -5.78 -5.04 -0.88
CA TRP A 57 -4.35 -5.29 -1.00
C TRP A 57 -3.71 -5.67 0.33
N ALA A 58 -3.98 -4.93 1.41
CA ALA A 58 -3.44 -5.20 2.73
C ALA A 58 -3.82 -6.61 3.23
N LEU A 59 -5.11 -6.96 3.11
CA LEU A 59 -5.64 -8.25 3.52
C LEU A 59 -5.01 -9.42 2.74
N ASN A 60 -4.92 -9.29 1.42
CA ASN A 60 -4.30 -10.34 0.59
C ASN A 60 -2.78 -10.43 0.80
N ARG A 61 -2.12 -9.29 0.97
CA ARG A 61 -0.67 -9.26 1.16
C ARG A 61 -0.28 -9.82 2.53
N TYR A 62 -1.12 -9.69 3.55
CA TYR A 62 -0.93 -10.36 4.83
C TYR A 62 -0.74 -11.87 4.66
N TYR A 63 -1.57 -12.56 3.87
CA TYR A 63 -1.42 -14.00 3.64
C TYR A 63 -0.07 -14.37 3.03
N TYR A 64 0.37 -13.65 2.00
CA TYR A 64 1.71 -13.85 1.42
C TYR A 64 2.80 -13.71 2.48
N GLN A 65 2.68 -12.73 3.37
CA GLN A 65 3.67 -12.43 4.41
C GLN A 65 3.66 -13.45 5.55
N ALA A 66 2.49 -13.92 5.96
CA ALA A 66 2.32 -14.98 6.96
C ALA A 66 2.87 -16.33 6.48
N MET A 67 2.85 -16.58 5.17
CA MET A 67 3.36 -17.82 4.58
C MET A 67 4.87 -17.79 4.24
N ILE A 68 5.55 -16.65 4.36
CA ILE A 68 7.01 -16.59 4.18
C ILE A 68 7.78 -17.47 5.17
N PRO A 69 7.56 -17.42 6.50
CA PRO A 69 8.26 -18.32 7.43
C PRO A 69 7.93 -19.79 7.18
N VAL A 70 6.70 -20.13 6.75
CA VAL A 70 6.33 -21.51 6.36
C VAL A 70 7.17 -21.97 5.18
N LYS A 71 7.26 -21.14 4.13
CA LYS A 71 8.12 -21.35 2.97
C LYS A 71 9.59 -21.47 3.37
N ASP A 72 10.08 -20.60 4.25
CA ASP A 72 11.47 -20.62 4.70
C ASP A 72 11.80 -21.82 5.59
N ALA A 73 10.86 -22.29 6.40
CA ALA A 73 11.00 -23.54 7.16
C ALA A 73 11.08 -24.76 6.22
N ALA A 74 10.30 -24.78 5.14
CA ALA A 74 10.38 -25.83 4.12
C ALA A 74 11.74 -25.84 3.41
N VAL A 75 12.33 -24.68 3.10
CA VAL A 75 13.71 -24.60 2.58
C VAL A 75 14.72 -25.08 3.64
N LEU A 76 14.57 -24.61 4.89
CA LEU A 76 15.46 -24.93 5.99
C LEU A 76 15.56 -26.45 6.24
N ALA A 77 14.43 -27.15 6.16
CA ALA A 77 14.34 -28.60 6.34
C ALA A 77 15.15 -29.39 5.30
N ARG A 78 15.45 -28.78 4.14
CA ARG A 78 16.19 -29.39 3.03
C ARG A 78 17.70 -29.11 3.07
N MET A 79 18.13 -28.22 3.96
CA MET A 79 19.55 -27.88 4.12
C MET A 79 20.23 -28.87 5.05
N THR A 80 21.11 -29.71 4.52
CA THR A 80 21.90 -30.67 5.31
C THR A 80 23.07 -30.01 6.06
N ASP A 81 23.66 -28.95 5.49
CA ASP A 81 24.71 -28.17 6.14
C ASP A 81 24.15 -27.20 7.20
N ALA A 82 24.67 -27.33 8.43
CA ALA A 82 24.33 -26.45 9.54
C ALA A 82 24.74 -24.99 9.31
N SER A 83 25.78 -24.72 8.50
CA SER A 83 26.20 -23.37 8.15
C SER A 83 25.10 -22.64 7.38
N LEU A 84 24.49 -23.29 6.39
CA LEU A 84 23.36 -22.76 5.63
C LEU A 84 22.14 -22.56 6.53
N ARG A 85 21.83 -23.55 7.39
CA ARG A 85 20.69 -23.43 8.33
C ARG A 85 20.84 -22.25 9.29
N ARG A 86 22.06 -21.98 9.79
CA ARG A 86 22.32 -20.84 10.68
C ARG A 86 22.05 -19.50 10.02
N VAL A 87 22.34 -19.36 8.73
CA VAL A 87 22.03 -18.14 7.97
C VAL A 87 20.53 -18.09 7.63
N TRP A 88 19.97 -19.17 7.08
CA TRP A 88 18.60 -19.16 6.57
C TRP A 88 17.54 -18.97 7.65
N ARG A 89 17.76 -19.54 8.86
CA ARG A 89 16.81 -19.40 9.98
C ARG A 89 16.55 -17.95 10.40
N GLN A 90 17.47 -17.02 10.11
CA GLN A 90 17.29 -15.62 10.46
C GLN A 90 16.07 -15.00 9.75
N ARG A 91 15.71 -15.53 8.56
CA ARG A 91 14.50 -15.11 7.84
C ARG A 91 13.23 -15.43 8.65
N ILE A 92 13.18 -16.61 9.27
CA ILE A 92 12.06 -17.03 10.12
C ILE A 92 12.00 -16.14 11.36
N VAL A 93 13.13 -15.95 12.06
CA VAL A 93 13.22 -15.06 13.24
C VAL A 93 12.77 -13.64 12.90
N ASP A 94 13.19 -13.08 11.77
CA ASP A 94 12.80 -11.73 11.37
C ASP A 94 11.30 -11.59 11.08
N HIS A 95 10.66 -12.67 10.63
CA HIS A 95 9.23 -12.72 10.30
C HIS A 95 8.36 -12.99 11.54
N ASP A 96 8.73 -13.95 12.37
CA ASP A 96 7.94 -14.41 13.52
C ASP A 96 8.23 -13.59 14.79
N GLY A 97 9.42 -13.00 14.91
CA GLY A 97 9.88 -12.32 16.12
C GLY A 97 10.27 -13.29 17.23
N ASP A 98 10.65 -12.72 18.39
CA ASP A 98 11.05 -13.52 19.56
C ASP A 98 9.89 -13.77 20.55
N ALA A 99 8.75 -13.09 20.37
CA ALA A 99 7.56 -13.20 21.21
C ALA A 99 6.29 -12.75 20.45
N PRO A 100 5.07 -13.09 20.93
CA PRO A 100 3.84 -12.56 20.36
C PRO A 100 3.83 -11.03 20.32
N GLY A 101 3.44 -10.45 19.18
CA GLY A 101 3.47 -9.01 18.97
C GLY A 101 4.83 -8.46 18.51
N ASP A 102 5.77 -9.33 18.13
CA ASP A 102 7.02 -8.96 17.45
C ASP A 102 7.05 -9.51 16.01
N GLY A 103 8.10 -9.18 15.27
CA GLY A 103 8.37 -9.74 13.95
C GLY A 103 7.74 -8.98 12.79
N GLY A 104 8.05 -9.44 11.59
CA GLY A 104 7.51 -8.90 10.35
C GLY A 104 6.00 -9.09 10.21
N ILE A 105 5.45 -10.21 10.68
CA ILE A 105 4.02 -10.54 10.54
C ILE A 105 3.16 -9.59 11.38
N GLU A 106 3.55 -9.32 12.63
CA GLU A 106 2.85 -8.36 13.48
C GLU A 106 2.78 -6.97 12.82
N ARG A 107 3.88 -6.53 12.22
CA ARG A 107 3.91 -5.23 11.54
C ARG A 107 2.99 -5.19 10.31
N TRP A 108 2.70 -6.33 9.67
CA TRP A 108 1.65 -6.41 8.65
C TRP A 108 0.23 -6.43 9.23
N LEU A 109 0.02 -7.08 10.38
CA LEU A 109 -1.26 -7.01 11.10
C LEU A 109 -1.58 -5.57 11.47
N LYS A 110 -0.61 -4.82 11.98
CA LYS A 110 -0.74 -3.38 12.25
C LYS A 110 -1.13 -2.58 11.00
N LEU A 111 -0.61 -2.95 9.83
CA LEU A 111 -1.00 -2.31 8.57
C LEU A 111 -2.47 -2.59 8.22
N ALA A 112 -2.92 -3.83 8.36
CA ALA A 112 -4.31 -4.21 8.11
C ALA A 112 -5.28 -3.58 9.13
N GLU A 113 -4.90 -3.51 10.40
CA GLU A 113 -5.61 -2.78 11.46
C GLU A 113 -5.69 -1.28 11.14
N GLY A 114 -4.60 -0.68 10.66
CA GLY A 114 -4.54 0.75 10.29
C GLY A 114 -5.51 1.13 9.17
N VAL A 115 -5.84 0.19 8.28
CA VAL A 115 -6.89 0.39 7.26
C VAL A 115 -8.29 -0.05 7.73
N GLY A 116 -8.43 -0.47 8.98
CA GLY A 116 -9.69 -0.66 9.68
C GLY A 116 -10.16 -2.11 9.84
N PHE A 117 -9.34 -3.12 9.51
CA PHE A 117 -9.73 -4.51 9.75
C PHE A 117 -9.66 -4.88 11.24
N ARG A 118 -10.56 -5.76 11.68
CA ARG A 118 -10.37 -6.49 12.94
C ARG A 118 -9.26 -7.52 12.75
N ARG A 119 -8.40 -7.67 13.76
CA ARG A 119 -7.27 -8.60 13.73
C ARG A 119 -7.72 -10.05 13.45
N ASP A 120 -8.74 -10.52 14.15
CA ASP A 120 -9.28 -11.88 14.02
C ASP A 120 -9.71 -12.19 12.58
N TYR A 121 -10.29 -11.22 11.88
CA TYR A 121 -10.67 -11.36 10.48
C TYR A 121 -9.45 -11.47 9.55
N VAL A 122 -8.40 -10.68 9.78
CA VAL A 122 -7.16 -10.76 8.98
C VAL A 122 -6.47 -12.11 9.19
N GLU A 123 -6.36 -12.54 10.44
CA GLU A 123 -5.75 -13.81 10.84
C GLU A 123 -6.55 -15.02 10.35
N SER A 124 -7.88 -14.91 10.22
CA SER A 124 -8.72 -16.00 9.68
C SER A 124 -8.39 -16.35 8.23
N THR A 125 -7.90 -15.36 7.46
CA THR A 125 -7.69 -15.44 6.01
C THR A 125 -8.95 -15.70 5.18
N ASP A 126 -10.15 -15.68 5.78
CA ASP A 126 -11.40 -16.05 5.11
C ASP A 126 -11.72 -15.17 3.89
N GLY A 127 -11.35 -13.88 3.94
CA GLY A 127 -11.63 -12.92 2.87
C GLY A 127 -10.55 -12.77 1.80
N ILE A 128 -9.50 -13.60 1.76
CA ILE A 128 -8.45 -13.48 0.74
C ILE A 128 -8.93 -14.01 -0.61
N LEU A 129 -8.35 -13.51 -1.70
CA LEU A 129 -8.61 -14.05 -3.03
C LEU A 129 -8.01 -15.45 -3.17
N SER A 130 -8.76 -16.38 -3.74
CA SER A 130 -8.25 -17.74 -4.02
C SER A 130 -6.99 -17.72 -4.89
N ALA A 131 -6.88 -16.78 -5.84
CA ALA A 131 -5.68 -16.60 -6.65
C ALA A 131 -4.45 -16.21 -5.80
N THR A 132 -4.63 -15.39 -4.76
CA THR A 132 -3.58 -15.11 -3.78
C THR A 132 -3.20 -16.38 -3.05
N LYS A 133 -4.18 -17.14 -2.55
CA LYS A 133 -3.96 -18.41 -1.87
C LYS A 133 -3.14 -19.40 -2.72
N PHE A 134 -3.61 -19.67 -3.93
CA PHE A 134 -2.94 -20.60 -4.86
C PHE A 134 -1.56 -20.13 -5.28
N SER A 135 -1.37 -18.83 -5.53
CA SER A 135 -0.04 -18.28 -5.89
C SER A 135 0.96 -18.45 -4.75
N VAL A 136 0.53 -18.19 -3.52
CA VAL A 136 1.36 -18.30 -2.32
C VAL A 136 1.67 -19.77 -2.00
N GLU A 137 0.69 -20.65 -2.07
CA GLU A 137 0.89 -22.09 -1.84
C GLU A 137 1.76 -22.73 -2.93
N ALA A 138 1.63 -22.31 -4.19
CA ALA A 138 2.54 -22.70 -5.25
C ALA A 138 3.99 -22.34 -4.91
N TYR A 139 4.23 -21.22 -4.22
CA TYR A 139 5.56 -20.86 -3.76
C TYR A 139 6.09 -21.81 -2.68
N VAL A 140 5.26 -22.17 -1.70
CA VAL A 140 5.61 -23.15 -0.65
C VAL A 140 5.93 -24.52 -1.26
N HIS A 141 5.09 -25.00 -2.19
CA HIS A 141 5.34 -26.27 -2.89
C HIS A 141 6.61 -26.21 -3.75
N PHE A 142 6.82 -25.13 -4.51
CA PHE A 142 8.00 -24.97 -5.34
C PHE A 142 9.30 -25.13 -4.54
N VAL A 143 9.40 -24.48 -3.38
CA VAL A 143 10.62 -24.59 -2.55
C VAL A 143 10.77 -25.94 -1.86
N SER A 144 9.68 -26.68 -1.70
CA SER A 144 9.69 -28.03 -1.11
C SER A 144 10.11 -29.09 -2.14
N GLU A 145 9.76 -28.89 -3.41
CA GLU A 145 9.84 -29.93 -4.46
C GLU A 145 10.99 -29.75 -5.45
N ARG A 146 11.39 -28.50 -5.77
CA ARG A 146 12.45 -28.21 -6.77
C ARG A 146 13.85 -28.40 -6.21
N SER A 147 14.93 -28.24 -6.97
CA SER A 147 16.28 -28.32 -6.40
C SER A 147 16.50 -27.25 -5.32
N LEU A 148 17.45 -27.48 -4.39
CA LEU A 148 17.81 -26.45 -3.39
C LEU A 148 18.31 -25.16 -4.04
N LEU A 149 18.98 -25.27 -5.21
CA LEU A 149 19.38 -24.12 -6.02
C LEU A 149 18.18 -23.29 -6.46
N GLU A 150 17.15 -23.93 -7.03
CA GLU A 150 15.92 -23.24 -7.45
C GLU A 150 15.18 -22.64 -6.25
N ALA A 151 15.09 -23.36 -5.14
CA ALA A 151 14.46 -22.88 -3.91
C ALA A 151 15.14 -21.60 -3.39
N ILE A 152 16.48 -21.55 -3.34
CA ILE A 152 17.23 -20.35 -2.94
C ILE A 152 17.13 -19.25 -4.01
N ALA A 153 17.27 -19.58 -5.29
CA ALA A 153 17.18 -18.60 -6.37
C ALA A 153 15.82 -17.88 -6.42
N SER A 154 14.75 -18.56 -6.03
CA SER A 154 13.41 -17.96 -5.95
C SER A 154 13.27 -16.84 -4.89
N SER A 155 14.21 -16.70 -3.94
CA SER A 155 14.20 -15.57 -2.98
C SER A 155 14.79 -14.29 -3.57
N LEU A 156 15.51 -14.37 -4.69
CA LEU A 156 16.30 -13.26 -5.26
C LEU A 156 15.50 -12.05 -5.73
N THR A 157 14.16 -12.10 -5.72
CA THR A 157 13.33 -10.88 -5.79
C THR A 157 13.68 -9.84 -4.71
N GLU A 158 14.34 -10.27 -3.63
CA GLU A 158 14.85 -9.39 -2.57
C GLU A 158 15.89 -8.38 -3.06
N MET A 159 16.65 -8.68 -4.13
CA MET A 159 17.57 -7.74 -4.77
C MET A 159 16.89 -6.45 -5.24
N PHE A 160 15.57 -6.50 -5.46
CA PHE A 160 14.79 -5.40 -6.00
C PHE A 160 13.94 -4.70 -4.93
N SER A 161 13.92 -5.23 -3.70
CA SER A 161 13.04 -4.74 -2.64
C SER A 161 13.39 -3.34 -2.12
N PRO A 162 14.67 -2.94 -1.94
CA PRO A 162 14.99 -1.63 -1.36
C PRO A 162 14.39 -0.43 -2.12
N ASN A 163 14.49 -0.43 -3.45
CA ASN A 163 13.96 0.65 -4.29
C ASN A 163 12.44 0.77 -4.15
N ILE A 164 11.72 -0.36 -4.25
CA ILE A 164 10.26 -0.40 -4.09
C ILE A 164 9.84 0.06 -2.70
N ILE A 165 10.53 -0.39 -1.65
CA ILE A 165 10.17 -0.05 -0.27
C ILE A 165 10.24 1.46 -0.07
N SER A 166 11.32 2.11 -0.54
CA SER A 166 11.48 3.56 -0.46
C SER A 166 10.39 4.32 -1.24
N GLU A 167 10.13 3.90 -2.49
CA GLU A 167 9.08 4.48 -3.33
C GLU A 167 7.70 4.32 -2.68
N ARG A 168 7.38 3.12 -2.17
CA ARG A 168 6.09 2.80 -1.57
C ARG A 168 5.84 3.58 -0.29
N VAL A 169 6.81 3.66 0.62
CA VAL A 169 6.65 4.40 1.88
C VAL A 169 6.39 5.88 1.60
N SER A 170 7.20 6.48 0.71
CA SER A 170 7.05 7.89 0.33
C SER A 170 5.70 8.16 -0.35
N GLY A 171 5.33 7.33 -1.34
CA GLY A 171 4.07 7.48 -2.07
C GLY A 171 2.83 7.28 -1.20
N MET A 172 2.83 6.25 -0.34
CA MET A 172 1.66 5.96 0.51
C MET A 172 1.43 7.06 1.56
N LEU A 173 2.47 7.53 2.25
CA LEU A 173 2.34 8.62 3.24
C LEU A 173 1.88 9.93 2.61
N LYS A 174 2.34 10.22 1.39
CA LYS A 174 1.99 11.45 0.70
C LYS A 174 0.54 11.45 0.23
N ASN A 175 0.04 10.30 -0.20
CA ASN A 175 -1.18 10.23 -0.99
C ASN A 175 -2.40 9.63 -0.28
N TYR A 176 -2.21 8.93 0.85
CA TYR A 176 -3.31 8.35 1.63
C TYR A 176 -3.33 8.93 3.04
N ASP A 177 -4.29 9.81 3.31
CA ASP A 177 -4.48 10.46 4.62
C ASP A 177 -4.79 9.48 5.77
N PHE A 178 -5.34 8.30 5.44
CA PHE A 178 -5.62 7.22 6.37
C PHE A 178 -4.42 6.30 6.66
N ILE A 179 -3.25 6.52 6.05
CA ILE A 179 -2.02 5.76 6.32
C ILE A 179 -1.08 6.59 7.18
N THR A 180 -0.67 6.06 8.33
CA THR A 180 0.26 6.73 9.24
C THR A 180 1.68 6.16 9.17
N LYS A 181 2.66 6.84 9.76
CA LYS A 181 4.04 6.33 9.86
C LYS A 181 4.10 5.03 10.65
N GLU A 182 3.32 4.94 11.73
CA GLU A 182 3.21 3.74 12.57
C GLU A 182 2.70 2.55 11.75
N THR A 183 1.75 2.81 10.85
CA THR A 183 1.18 1.80 9.92
C THR A 183 2.23 1.25 8.94
N LEU A 184 3.30 2.01 8.66
CA LEU A 184 4.35 1.65 7.71
C LEU A 184 5.66 1.17 8.37
N ALA A 185 5.70 1.03 9.69
CA ALA A 185 6.91 0.61 10.43
C ALA A 185 7.49 -0.75 9.95
N TYR A 186 6.66 -1.62 9.33
CA TYR A 186 7.14 -2.84 8.64
C TYR A 186 8.25 -2.54 7.62
N PHE A 187 8.05 -1.50 6.81
CA PHE A 187 8.88 -1.21 5.65
C PHE A 187 10.27 -0.72 6.05
N GLU A 188 10.39 -0.01 7.18
CA GLU A 188 11.67 0.50 7.69
C GLU A 188 12.66 -0.64 8.01
N LYS A 189 12.20 -1.66 8.75
CA LYS A 189 13.05 -2.82 9.11
C LYS A 189 13.48 -3.62 7.87
N ARG A 190 12.61 -3.71 6.86
CA ARG A 190 12.90 -4.50 5.66
C ARG A 190 14.01 -3.87 4.79
N MET A 191 14.30 -2.57 4.94
CA MET A 191 15.40 -1.89 4.23
C MET A 191 16.79 -2.48 4.55
N THR A 192 16.99 -3.02 5.75
CA THR A 192 18.28 -3.63 6.16
C THR A 192 18.26 -5.15 6.06
N GLN A 193 17.11 -5.79 6.28
CA GLN A 193 16.98 -7.25 6.20
C GLN A 193 17.06 -7.77 4.76
N ALA A 194 16.40 -7.12 3.80
CA ALA A 194 16.34 -7.61 2.42
C ALA A 194 17.71 -7.64 1.71
N PRO A 195 18.60 -6.63 1.85
CA PRO A 195 19.95 -6.70 1.29
C PRO A 195 20.78 -7.88 1.85
N ARG A 196 20.81 -8.04 3.18
CA ARG A 196 21.51 -9.17 3.84
C ARG A 196 21.06 -10.52 3.30
N ASP A 197 19.74 -10.67 3.16
CA ASP A 197 19.08 -11.88 2.66
C ASP A 197 19.41 -12.16 1.19
N ALA A 198 19.45 -11.10 0.36
CA ALA A 198 19.75 -11.18 -1.07
C ALA A 198 21.23 -11.49 -1.35
N ASP A 199 22.15 -10.89 -0.59
CA ASP A 199 23.60 -11.09 -0.75
C ASP A 199 23.98 -12.57 -0.58
N PHE A 200 23.46 -13.21 0.48
CA PHE A 200 23.67 -14.64 0.71
C PHE A 200 23.11 -15.50 -0.43
N ALA A 201 21.87 -15.23 -0.86
CA ALA A 201 21.22 -16.02 -1.89
C ALA A 201 21.93 -15.87 -3.25
N LEU A 202 22.39 -14.67 -3.57
CA LEU A 202 23.08 -14.38 -4.83
C LEU A 202 24.45 -15.06 -4.87
N ASP A 203 25.23 -14.97 -3.79
CA ASP A 203 26.49 -15.69 -3.65
C ASP A 203 26.30 -17.21 -3.76
N TYR A 204 25.28 -17.76 -3.09
CA TYR A 204 24.95 -19.18 -3.20
C TYR A 204 24.66 -19.57 -4.65
N VAL A 205 23.81 -18.81 -5.35
CA VAL A 205 23.45 -19.11 -6.75
C VAL A 205 24.67 -19.03 -7.66
N LYS A 206 25.52 -18.00 -7.52
CA LYS A 206 26.77 -17.88 -8.30
C LYS A 206 27.71 -19.07 -8.12
N ARG A 207 27.85 -19.58 -6.88
CA ARG A 207 28.74 -20.71 -6.58
C ARG A 207 28.18 -22.06 -7.01
N HIS A 208 26.85 -22.24 -7.01
CA HIS A 208 26.23 -23.54 -7.22
C HIS A 208 25.59 -23.72 -8.61
N ALA A 209 25.33 -22.64 -9.35
CA ALA A 209 24.86 -22.70 -10.74
C ALA A 209 26.03 -22.91 -11.72
N THR A 210 26.72 -24.05 -11.58
CA THR A 210 28.01 -24.34 -12.24
C THR A 210 27.90 -24.84 -13.67
N THR A 211 26.68 -25.06 -14.17
CA THR A 211 26.43 -25.47 -15.55
C THR A 211 25.41 -24.54 -16.20
N PRO A 212 25.40 -24.41 -17.54
CA PRO A 212 24.39 -23.62 -18.25
C PRO A 212 22.96 -24.05 -17.89
N ALA A 213 22.74 -25.35 -17.69
CA ALA A 213 21.44 -25.89 -17.27
C ALA A 213 21.04 -25.40 -15.86
N LEU A 214 21.96 -25.43 -14.89
CA LEU A 214 21.71 -24.94 -13.53
C LEU A 214 21.47 -23.42 -13.50
N GLN A 215 22.19 -22.65 -14.32
CA GLN A 215 21.96 -21.20 -14.46
C GLN A 215 20.55 -20.91 -15.00
N ARG A 216 20.12 -21.66 -16.03
CA ARG A 216 18.75 -21.56 -16.55
C ARG A 216 17.70 -21.93 -15.51
N GLN A 217 17.94 -22.96 -14.70
CA GLN A 217 17.05 -23.32 -13.59
C GLN A 217 16.93 -22.21 -12.55
N ALA A 218 18.04 -21.59 -12.14
CA ALA A 218 18.03 -20.46 -11.20
C ALA A 218 17.26 -19.24 -11.77
N MET A 219 17.49 -18.90 -13.04
CA MET A 219 16.77 -17.82 -13.73
C MET A 219 15.28 -18.14 -13.89
N ALA A 220 14.92 -19.39 -14.18
CA ALA A 220 13.53 -19.83 -14.25
C ALA A 220 12.84 -19.78 -12.88
N ALA A 221 13.55 -20.13 -11.80
CA ALA A 221 13.04 -20.02 -10.43
C ALA A 221 12.75 -18.57 -10.02
N LEU A 222 13.65 -17.63 -10.37
CA LEU A 222 13.40 -16.20 -10.17
C LEU A 222 12.22 -15.70 -11.01
N THR A 223 12.12 -16.14 -12.27
CA THR A 223 10.96 -15.83 -13.14
C THR A 223 9.65 -16.36 -12.56
N PHE A 224 9.65 -17.59 -12.05
CA PHE A 224 8.51 -18.18 -11.34
C PHE A 224 8.11 -17.31 -10.15
N LYS A 225 9.07 -16.85 -9.33
CA LYS A 225 8.77 -15.95 -8.22
C LYS A 225 8.14 -14.63 -8.68
N CYS A 226 8.64 -14.04 -9.76
CA CYS A 226 8.03 -12.85 -10.34
C CYS A 226 6.57 -13.11 -10.75
N ASN A 227 6.28 -14.27 -11.36
CA ASN A 227 4.91 -14.65 -11.72
C ASN A 227 4.00 -14.80 -10.49
N VAL A 228 4.48 -15.44 -9.42
CA VAL A 228 3.75 -15.54 -8.14
C VAL A 228 3.32 -14.16 -7.62
N LEU A 229 4.22 -13.17 -7.69
CA LEU A 229 3.93 -11.80 -7.26
C LEU A 229 3.00 -11.07 -8.23
N TRP A 230 3.16 -11.32 -9.53
CA TRP A 230 2.38 -10.68 -10.58
C TRP A 230 0.92 -11.13 -10.53
N THR A 231 0.67 -12.45 -10.45
CA THR A 231 -0.67 -13.03 -10.42
C THR A 231 -1.48 -12.60 -9.21
N GLN A 232 -0.85 -12.38 -8.05
CA GLN A 232 -1.52 -11.78 -6.88
C GLN A 232 -2.07 -10.38 -7.21
N LEU A 233 -1.30 -9.57 -7.95
CA LEU A 233 -1.73 -8.24 -8.35
C LEU A 233 -2.74 -8.25 -9.51
N ASP A 234 -2.65 -9.21 -10.43
CA ASP A 234 -3.67 -9.41 -11.47
C ASP A 234 -5.04 -9.65 -10.82
N ALA A 235 -5.09 -10.55 -9.83
CA ALA A 235 -6.32 -10.89 -9.13
C ALA A 235 -6.90 -9.72 -8.33
N LEU A 236 -6.04 -8.96 -7.64
CA LEU A 236 -6.45 -7.73 -6.95
C LEU A 236 -6.99 -6.68 -7.92
N TYR A 237 -6.33 -6.48 -9.06
CA TYR A 237 -6.78 -5.54 -10.07
C TYR A 237 -8.14 -5.95 -10.65
N PHE A 238 -8.28 -7.22 -11.04
CA PHE A 238 -9.53 -7.76 -11.58
C PHE A 238 -10.71 -7.59 -10.61
N ALA A 239 -10.50 -7.99 -9.34
CA ALA A 239 -11.56 -8.02 -8.35
C ALA A 239 -11.95 -6.64 -7.81
N TYR A 240 -10.98 -5.73 -7.64
CA TYR A 240 -11.21 -4.47 -6.91
C TYR A 240 -10.97 -3.20 -7.73
N VAL A 241 -10.40 -3.29 -8.94
CA VAL A 241 -10.15 -2.13 -9.81
C VAL A 241 -11.03 -2.19 -11.06
N ALA A 242 -10.75 -3.11 -11.97
CA ALA A 242 -11.51 -3.28 -13.20
C ALA A 242 -11.38 -4.73 -13.69
N PRO A 243 -12.49 -5.43 -13.98
CA PRO A 243 -13.87 -4.92 -14.03
C PRO A 243 -14.57 -4.77 -12.66
N GLY A 244 -13.91 -5.11 -11.54
CA GLY A 244 -14.52 -5.03 -10.20
C GLY A 244 -15.36 -6.26 -9.85
N MET A 245 -14.99 -7.42 -10.39
CA MET A 245 -15.71 -8.68 -10.19
C MET A 245 -15.13 -9.44 -9.00
N ILE A 246 -15.67 -9.19 -7.81
CA ILE A 246 -15.25 -9.84 -6.57
C ILE A 246 -15.72 -11.31 -6.58
N PRO A 247 -14.83 -12.31 -6.43
CA PRO A 247 -15.21 -13.71 -6.31
C PRO A 247 -16.07 -13.98 -5.05
N PRO A 248 -16.92 -15.03 -5.03
CA PRO A 248 -17.93 -15.23 -3.99
C PRO A 248 -17.43 -15.23 -2.53
N ASP A 249 -16.26 -15.81 -2.28
CA ASP A 249 -15.70 -15.94 -0.92
C ASP A 249 -14.73 -14.80 -0.56
N ALA A 250 -14.40 -13.94 -1.52
CA ALA A 250 -13.44 -12.87 -1.30
C ALA A 250 -14.08 -11.71 -0.52
N TRP A 251 -13.25 -10.97 0.21
CA TRP A 251 -13.69 -9.83 1.01
C TRP A 251 -14.51 -8.81 0.19
N THR A 252 -15.64 -8.38 0.75
CA THR A 252 -16.44 -7.28 0.22
C THR A 252 -16.35 -6.06 1.13
N PRO A 253 -16.40 -4.82 0.59
CA PRO A 253 -16.38 -3.61 1.40
C PRO A 253 -17.35 -3.65 2.60
N GLY A 254 -16.84 -3.32 3.78
CA GLY A 254 -17.57 -3.37 5.05
C GLY A 254 -17.39 -4.65 5.87
N ALA A 255 -17.08 -5.79 5.24
CA ALA A 255 -16.89 -7.05 5.96
C ALA A 255 -15.61 -7.04 6.81
N GLY A 256 -15.66 -7.61 8.02
CA GLY A 256 -14.46 -7.80 8.85
C GLY A 256 -13.80 -6.52 9.36
N LEU A 257 -14.42 -5.36 9.17
CA LEU A 257 -13.92 -4.08 9.67
C LEU A 257 -14.31 -3.90 11.14
N VAL A 258 -13.51 -3.14 11.88
CA VAL A 258 -13.99 -2.59 13.16
C VAL A 258 -15.21 -1.72 12.85
N ALA A 259 -16.23 -1.74 13.72
CA ALA A 259 -17.26 -0.72 13.65
C ALA A 259 -16.54 0.62 13.62
N GLU A 260 -16.88 1.48 12.67
CA GLU A 260 -16.45 2.87 12.74
C GLU A 260 -17.09 3.42 14.00
N THR A 261 -16.35 3.32 15.11
CA THR A 261 -16.60 4.15 16.27
C THR A 261 -16.50 5.53 15.66
N GLN A 262 -17.63 6.22 15.56
CA GLN A 262 -17.62 7.65 15.37
C GLN A 262 -16.93 8.19 16.62
N THR A 263 -15.59 8.16 16.61
CA THR A 263 -14.75 8.88 17.53
C THR A 263 -14.97 10.33 17.13
N GLN A 264 -16.11 10.86 17.57
CA GLN A 264 -16.35 12.28 17.61
C GLN A 264 -15.25 12.83 18.49
N ALA A 265 -14.19 13.36 17.85
CA ALA A 265 -13.42 14.40 18.49
C ALA A 265 -14.45 15.43 19.00
N PRO A 266 -14.35 15.91 20.25
CA PRO A 266 -15.28 16.92 20.74
C PRO A 266 -15.22 18.11 19.77
N GLY A 267 -16.27 18.33 18.98
CA GLY A 267 -16.37 19.46 18.05
C GLY A 267 -16.39 19.19 16.53
N THR A 268 -16.42 17.95 16.03
CA THR A 268 -16.44 17.69 14.56
C THR A 268 -17.69 16.96 14.04
N GLY A 269 -18.87 17.24 14.61
CA GLY A 269 -20.13 16.90 13.94
C GLY A 269 -20.36 17.78 12.73
N ARG A 270 -21.11 17.30 11.71
CA ARG A 270 -21.61 18.18 10.65
C ARG A 270 -22.37 19.33 11.31
N LEU A 271 -21.99 20.56 11.03
CA LEU A 271 -22.69 21.74 11.51
C LEU A 271 -24.16 21.65 11.11
N THR A 272 -25.01 22.09 12.03
CA THR A 272 -26.45 22.22 11.93
C THR A 272 -26.84 23.69 12.05
N ALA A 273 -28.08 24.02 11.71
CA ALA A 273 -28.58 25.39 11.77
C ALA A 273 -28.44 26.05 13.17
N ALA A 274 -28.43 25.25 14.24
CA ALA A 274 -28.32 25.73 15.61
C ALA A 274 -26.87 25.99 16.07
N ASP A 275 -25.86 25.58 15.31
CA ASP A 275 -24.45 25.69 15.72
C ASP A 275 -23.92 27.11 15.58
N VAL A 276 -22.94 27.45 16.43
CA VAL A 276 -22.40 28.82 16.56
C VAL A 276 -20.93 28.83 16.12
N PRO A 277 -20.68 28.88 14.80
CA PRO A 277 -19.35 28.68 14.26
C PRO A 277 -18.38 29.78 14.71
N ARG A 278 -17.10 29.41 14.88
CA ARG A 278 -16.01 30.35 15.19
C ARG A 278 -14.72 30.00 14.45
N LEU A 279 -13.87 30.98 14.22
CA LEU A 279 -12.53 30.73 13.67
C LEU A 279 -11.57 30.26 14.80
N PRO A 280 -10.83 29.15 14.60
CA PRO A 280 -9.81 28.69 15.53
C PRO A 280 -8.71 29.74 15.76
N ARG A 281 -7.99 29.60 16.88
CA ARG A 281 -6.80 30.43 17.13
C ARG A 281 -5.78 30.29 15.99
N GLY A 282 -5.35 31.43 15.46
CA GLY A 282 -4.40 31.49 14.33
C GLY A 282 -5.06 31.48 12.96
N VAL A 283 -6.39 31.29 12.87
CA VAL A 283 -7.15 31.46 11.63
C VAL A 283 -7.76 32.87 11.57
N ARG A 284 -7.54 33.58 10.47
CA ARG A 284 -8.07 34.95 10.29
C ARG A 284 -8.31 35.30 8.83
N MET A 285 -9.37 36.04 8.57
CA MET A 285 -9.61 36.63 7.25
C MET A 285 -8.74 37.87 7.06
N ARG A 286 -8.18 38.05 5.87
CA ARG A 286 -7.36 39.22 5.50
C ARG A 286 -7.55 39.56 4.02
N PHE A 287 -7.53 40.84 3.68
CA PHE A 287 -7.42 41.27 2.28
C PHE A 287 -5.98 41.20 1.80
N ASP A 288 -5.75 40.49 0.70
CA ASP A 288 -4.45 40.38 0.03
C ASP A 288 -4.37 41.41 -1.11
N GLN A 289 -3.57 42.45 -0.91
CA GLN A 289 -3.40 43.56 -1.87
C GLN A 289 -2.71 43.12 -3.17
N THR A 290 -1.94 42.02 -3.18
CA THR A 290 -1.26 41.53 -4.37
C THR A 290 -2.21 40.73 -5.25
N ARG A 291 -3.17 40.02 -4.62
CA ARG A 291 -4.18 39.22 -5.32
C ARG A 291 -5.49 39.97 -5.58
N ASP A 292 -5.65 41.14 -4.96
CA ASP A 292 -6.87 41.95 -4.96
C ASP A 292 -8.11 41.17 -4.51
N LYS A 293 -7.94 40.30 -3.48
CA LYS A 293 -8.98 39.39 -2.98
C LYS A 293 -8.88 39.17 -1.47
N HIS A 294 -9.99 38.76 -0.86
CA HIS A 294 -9.98 38.28 0.51
C HIS A 294 -9.46 36.84 0.58
N VAL A 295 -8.67 36.55 1.61
CA VAL A 295 -8.14 35.22 1.90
C VAL A 295 -8.38 34.84 3.35
N LEU A 296 -8.55 33.56 3.61
CA LEU A 296 -8.51 32.98 4.96
C LEU A 296 -7.10 32.44 5.22
N LEU A 297 -6.42 33.01 6.19
CA LEU A 297 -5.08 32.59 6.60
C LEU A 297 -5.18 31.59 7.74
N ALA A 298 -4.59 30.42 7.58
CA ALA A 298 -4.37 29.41 8.62
C ALA A 298 -2.85 29.20 8.82
N PRO A 299 -2.38 28.60 9.94
CA PRO A 299 -0.95 28.50 10.27
C PRO A 299 -0.04 27.92 9.19
N GLU A 300 -0.56 27.04 8.33
CA GLU A 300 0.20 26.36 7.27
C GLU A 300 -0.41 26.52 5.86
N ARG A 301 -1.55 27.23 5.73
CA ARG A 301 -2.34 27.27 4.48
C ARG A 301 -3.06 28.60 4.30
N THR A 302 -3.26 28.99 3.04
CA THR A 302 -4.07 30.16 2.65
C THR A 302 -5.19 29.69 1.73
N PHE A 303 -6.41 30.18 1.96
CA PHE A 303 -7.59 29.87 1.13
C PHE A 303 -8.11 31.15 0.50
N ASP A 304 -8.30 31.14 -0.81
CA ASP A 304 -8.96 32.25 -1.51
C ASP A 304 -10.45 32.23 -1.21
N LEU A 305 -11.03 33.41 -0.95
CA LEU A 305 -12.45 33.57 -0.67
C LEU A 305 -13.13 34.31 -1.82
N ASP A 306 -14.31 33.84 -2.20
CA ASP A 306 -15.22 34.60 -3.05
C ASP A 306 -16.09 35.55 -2.20
N ASP A 307 -16.85 36.42 -2.87
CA ASP A 307 -17.64 37.46 -2.19
C ASP A 307 -18.71 36.86 -1.26
N ASN A 308 -19.25 35.69 -1.60
CA ASN A 308 -20.23 34.98 -0.78
C ASN A 308 -19.57 34.45 0.51
N ALA A 309 -18.41 33.82 0.39
CA ALA A 309 -17.67 33.31 1.53
C ALA A 309 -17.23 34.43 2.47
N VAL A 310 -16.84 35.59 1.92
CA VAL A 310 -16.53 36.79 2.71
C VAL A 310 -17.76 37.28 3.48
N ALA A 311 -18.93 37.37 2.83
CA ALA A 311 -20.17 37.80 3.47
C ALA A 311 -20.56 36.89 4.63
N VAL A 312 -20.44 35.57 4.46
CA VAL A 312 -20.73 34.59 5.52
C VAL A 312 -19.70 34.67 6.64
N LEU A 313 -18.40 34.64 6.33
CA LEU A 313 -17.33 34.62 7.34
C LEU A 313 -17.24 35.92 8.15
N ASN A 314 -17.70 37.05 7.62
CA ASN A 314 -17.85 38.29 8.40
C ASN A 314 -18.88 38.19 9.53
N LEU A 315 -19.81 37.23 9.45
CA LEU A 315 -20.83 36.97 10.47
C LEU A 315 -20.46 35.82 11.42
N VAL A 316 -19.31 35.16 11.19
CA VAL A 316 -18.78 34.08 12.04
C VAL A 316 -17.95 34.70 13.17
N ASP A 317 -18.63 34.98 14.28
CA ASP A 317 -18.09 35.67 15.46
C ASP A 317 -17.99 34.76 16.70
N GLY A 318 -18.42 33.49 16.60
CA GLY A 318 -18.54 32.58 17.73
C GLY A 318 -19.67 32.89 18.71
N GLN A 319 -20.64 33.73 18.29
CA GLN A 319 -21.85 34.06 19.05
C GLN A 319 -23.13 33.90 18.22
N THR A 320 -23.05 34.08 16.91
CA THR A 320 -24.17 34.00 15.97
C THR A 320 -24.32 32.58 15.41
N SER A 321 -25.51 31.99 15.54
CA SER A 321 -25.81 30.65 14.99
C SER A 321 -25.90 30.65 13.46
N VAL A 322 -25.72 29.49 12.81
CA VAL A 322 -25.85 29.34 11.36
C VAL A 322 -27.22 29.82 10.82
N ALA A 323 -28.32 29.49 11.50
CA ALA A 323 -29.66 29.97 11.13
C ALA A 323 -29.73 31.51 11.14
N ALA A 324 -29.21 32.13 12.20
CA ALA A 324 -29.18 33.60 12.32
C ALA A 324 -28.25 34.26 11.28
N ILE A 325 -27.16 33.59 10.89
CA ILE A 325 -26.32 34.03 9.76
C ILE A 325 -27.13 34.00 8.46
N ALA A 326 -27.85 32.91 8.19
CA ALA A 326 -28.68 32.77 6.99
C ALA A 326 -29.81 33.81 6.95
N ASP A 327 -30.47 34.09 8.09
CA ASP A 327 -31.50 35.12 8.20
C ASP A 327 -30.97 36.52 7.90
N ARG A 328 -29.80 36.88 8.45
CA ARG A 328 -29.15 38.19 8.21
C ARG A 328 -28.77 38.36 6.74
N LEU A 329 -28.24 37.30 6.13
CA LEU A 329 -27.90 37.32 4.70
C LEU A 329 -29.16 37.36 3.83
N GLY A 330 -30.23 36.63 4.19
CA GLY A 330 -31.51 36.66 3.49
C GLY A 330 -32.15 38.05 3.48
N GLN A 331 -32.06 38.77 4.60
CA GLN A 331 -32.48 40.18 4.67
C GLN A 331 -31.60 41.10 3.82
N THR A 332 -30.27 40.91 3.85
CA THR A 332 -29.31 41.74 3.11
C THR A 332 -29.44 41.60 1.60
N TYR A 333 -29.66 40.37 1.12
CA TYR A 333 -29.71 40.04 -0.30
C TYR A 333 -31.14 39.82 -0.85
N ALA A 334 -32.17 40.08 -0.04
CA ALA A 334 -33.58 39.87 -0.38
C ALA A 334 -33.87 38.47 -0.94
N ALA A 335 -33.37 37.43 -0.27
CA ALA A 335 -33.49 36.03 -0.67
C ALA A 335 -34.06 35.15 0.46
N ASP A 336 -34.60 33.97 0.11
CA ASP A 336 -35.18 33.03 1.09
C ASP A 336 -34.09 32.51 2.04
N PRO A 337 -34.18 32.78 3.36
CA PRO A 337 -33.19 32.32 4.34
C PRO A 337 -32.96 30.81 4.32
N ARG A 338 -33.97 30.01 3.96
CA ARG A 338 -33.85 28.55 3.91
C ARG A 338 -32.94 28.06 2.78
N VAL A 339 -32.88 28.82 1.68
CA VAL A 339 -31.97 28.52 0.56
C VAL A 339 -30.54 28.89 0.96
N ILE A 340 -30.37 30.08 1.56
CA ILE A 340 -29.07 30.54 2.05
C ILE A 340 -28.52 29.61 3.14
N GLU A 341 -29.37 29.11 4.04
CA GLU A 341 -28.96 28.20 5.11
C GLU A 341 -28.29 26.93 4.56
N VAL A 342 -28.83 26.36 3.48
CA VAL A 342 -28.25 25.16 2.84
C VAL A 342 -26.84 25.45 2.31
N ASP A 343 -26.66 26.59 1.64
CA ASP A 343 -25.37 26.99 1.07
C ASP A 343 -24.35 27.37 2.15
N VAL A 344 -24.78 28.09 3.18
CA VAL A 344 -23.95 28.43 4.36
C VAL A 344 -23.51 27.16 5.08
N LEU A 345 -24.42 26.21 5.31
CA LEU A 345 -24.08 24.93 5.94
C LEU A 345 -23.10 24.13 5.09
N ALA A 346 -23.27 24.08 3.77
CA ALA A 346 -22.33 23.38 2.88
C ALA A 346 -20.93 23.99 2.97
N MET A 347 -20.83 25.32 2.89
CA MET A 347 -19.56 26.04 2.96
C MET A 347 -18.87 25.90 4.32
N LEU A 348 -19.60 26.12 5.42
CA LEU A 348 -19.02 26.04 6.77
C LEU A 348 -18.59 24.60 7.13
N ASN A 349 -19.33 23.58 6.66
CA ASN A 349 -18.92 22.19 6.84
C ASN A 349 -17.63 21.85 6.09
N ASP A 350 -17.44 22.38 4.87
CA ASP A 350 -16.18 22.22 4.13
C ASP A 350 -15.00 22.89 4.86
N LEU A 351 -15.19 24.09 5.41
CA LEU A 351 -14.18 24.77 6.24
C LEU A 351 -13.89 24.04 7.56
N ALA A 352 -14.92 23.48 8.21
CA ALA A 352 -14.76 22.67 9.41
C ALA A 352 -13.98 21.38 9.12
N ALA A 353 -14.26 20.70 8.00
CA ALA A 353 -13.51 19.52 7.56
C ALA A 353 -12.03 19.83 7.31
N LYS A 354 -11.73 21.05 6.81
CA LYS A 354 -10.36 21.55 6.62
C LYS A 354 -9.69 22.02 7.91
N ARG A 355 -10.37 21.95 9.06
CA ARG A 355 -9.92 22.40 10.39
C ARG A 355 -9.60 23.90 10.46
N VAL A 356 -10.34 24.70 9.71
CA VAL A 356 -10.23 26.17 9.73
C VAL A 356 -11.49 26.87 10.26
N LEU A 357 -12.40 26.08 10.82
CA LEU A 357 -13.63 26.51 11.49
C LEU A 357 -13.92 25.53 12.65
N GLU A 358 -14.38 26.05 13.78
CA GLU A 358 -14.84 25.28 14.94
C GLU A 358 -16.34 25.50 15.16
N ARG A 359 -16.98 24.54 15.84
CA ARG A 359 -18.39 24.54 16.23
C ARG A 359 -18.68 25.44 17.41
#